data_AF-A0A538DFK8-F1
#
_entry.id   AF-A0A538DFK8-F1
#
_cell.length_a   1.000
_cell.length_b   1.000
_cell.length_c   1.000
_cell.angle_alpha   90.00
_cell.angle_beta   90.00
_cell.angle_gamma   90.00
#
_symmetry.space_group_name_H-M   'P 1'
#
loop_
_entity.id
_entity.type
_entity.pdbx_description
1 polymer ?
#
loop_
_entity_poly.entity_id
_entity_poly.type
_entity_poly.pdbx_seq_one_letter_code
_entity_poly.pdbx_strand_id
1 'polypeptide(L)'
;MRLVGKLSCLAVVLSMSGVAASVVSAAPAAAATSTVIVSYDDIAPAGPWALEHTSNTGTYAFVNGPAPTPGGTGSLAMTIAEGQHEWLNNYSYGICATGPACNSPASMTPIANFDALSYSTFRTSGTTLPTFNIEVYTTGTGGYTSLVFVPNPLLVVDGVWQTWDGITLPQGSWYSSRNVGSGVFNCASFSCSATWSQVTSSYPNAKVIYGLGPNVGSGGTFSGNVDASSAPRHAPLTP
;
A
#
# COMPACT_ATOMS: atom_id res chain seq x y z
N MET A 1 -84.20 34.76 -9.53
CA MET A 1 -84.54 36.14 -9.13
C MET A 1 -83.89 36.41 -7.78
N ARG A 2 -82.80 37.23 -7.75
CA ARG A 2 -82.22 37.92 -6.55
C ARG A 2 -81.77 37.00 -5.38
N LEU A 3 -80.73 37.19 -4.56
CA LEU A 3 -79.86 38.29 -4.11
C LEU A 3 -78.66 37.56 -3.42
N VAL A 4 -77.39 37.88 -3.68
CA VAL A 4 -76.48 38.69 -2.82
C VAL A 4 -76.45 38.33 -1.32
N GLY A 5 -75.25 38.04 -0.79
CA GLY A 5 -74.80 38.71 0.45
C GLY A 5 -74.26 37.88 1.62
N LYS A 6 -72.92 37.81 1.71
CA LYS A 6 -72.02 37.93 2.89
C LYS A 6 -72.47 37.38 4.28
N LEU A 7 -71.60 36.61 4.95
CA LEU A 7 -70.87 37.12 6.13
C LEU A 7 -69.73 36.18 6.56
N SER A 8 -68.66 36.82 7.02
CA SER A 8 -67.37 36.30 7.47
C SER A 8 -67.43 35.50 8.77
N CYS A 9 -66.53 34.51 8.92
CA CYS A 9 -65.93 34.19 10.21
C CYS A 9 -64.44 33.90 10.00
N LEU A 10 -63.62 34.76 10.60
CA LEU A 10 -62.16 34.77 10.52
C LEU A 10 -61.62 33.77 11.55
N ALA A 11 -61.00 32.67 11.11
CA ALA A 11 -60.24 31.79 11.99
C ALA A 11 -58.75 32.00 11.74
N VAL A 12 -58.08 32.64 12.69
CA VAL A 12 -56.63 32.76 12.75
C VAL A 12 -56.06 31.39 13.11
N VAL A 13 -55.43 30.72 12.14
CA VAL A 13 -54.64 29.51 12.39
C VAL A 13 -53.17 29.93 12.42
N LEU A 14 -52.58 29.95 13.62
CA LEU A 14 -51.14 30.02 13.81
C LEU A 14 -50.55 28.66 13.35
N SER A 15 -50.12 28.56 12.10
CA SER A 15 -49.31 27.43 11.64
C SER A 15 -47.84 27.72 11.96
N MET A 16 -47.30 27.02 12.95
CA MET A 16 -45.86 27.00 13.22
C MET A 16 -45.13 26.36 12.04
N SER A 17 -44.36 27.15 11.30
CA SER A 17 -43.44 26.66 10.26
C SER A 17 -42.26 25.96 10.93
N GLY A 18 -42.34 24.64 11.10
CA GLY A 18 -41.19 23.81 11.44
C GLY A 18 -40.28 23.66 10.22
N VAL A 19 -39.23 24.49 10.15
CA VAL A 19 -38.14 24.28 9.19
C VAL A 19 -37.32 23.09 9.68
N ALA A 20 -37.58 21.91 9.15
CA ALA A 20 -36.71 20.76 9.34
C ALA A 20 -35.40 21.02 8.57
N ALA A 21 -34.37 21.46 9.28
CA ALA A 21 -33.01 21.53 8.75
C ALA A 21 -32.48 20.09 8.58
N SER A 22 -32.60 19.55 7.37
CA SER A 22 -31.90 18.32 6.97
C SER A 22 -30.41 18.60 6.92
N VAL A 23 -29.72 18.26 8.01
CA VAL A 23 -28.26 18.15 8.02
C VAL A 23 -27.85 17.02 7.07
N VAL A 24 -27.49 17.38 5.84
CA VAL A 24 -26.79 16.46 4.93
C VAL A 24 -25.38 16.31 5.50
N SER A 25 -25.16 15.25 6.27
CA SER A 25 -23.82 14.84 6.69
C SER A 25 -23.02 14.53 5.42
N ALA A 26 -22.15 15.46 5.02
CA ALA A 26 -21.19 15.21 3.97
C ALA A 26 -20.32 14.03 4.43
N ALA A 27 -20.40 12.91 3.71
CA ALA A 27 -19.46 11.81 3.92
C ALA A 27 -18.04 12.38 3.73
N PRO A 28 -17.11 12.12 4.65
CA PRO A 28 -15.73 12.54 4.44
C PRO A 28 -15.25 11.94 3.12
N ALA A 29 -14.66 12.79 2.27
CA ALA A 29 -14.05 12.35 1.03
C ALA A 29 -12.98 11.30 1.37
N ALA A 30 -13.12 10.08 0.85
CA ALA A 30 -12.09 9.06 0.99
C ALA A 30 -10.77 9.64 0.45
N ALA A 31 -9.68 9.44 1.19
CA ALA A 31 -8.36 9.82 0.72
C ALA A 31 -8.11 9.13 -0.64
N ALA A 32 -7.71 9.91 -1.64
CA ALA A 32 -7.45 9.36 -2.96
C ALA A 32 -6.17 8.52 -2.91
N THR A 33 -6.30 7.20 -3.06
CA THR A 33 -5.16 6.32 -3.32
C THR A 33 -4.54 6.74 -4.65
N SER A 34 -3.33 7.30 -4.61
CA SER A 34 -2.62 7.64 -5.84
C SER A 34 -1.66 6.51 -6.21
N THR A 35 -1.88 5.91 -7.38
CA THR A 35 -0.90 5.05 -8.03
C THR A 35 0.37 5.85 -8.30
N VAL A 36 1.51 5.37 -7.81
CA VAL A 36 2.82 5.96 -8.13
C VAL A 36 3.38 5.19 -9.31
N ILE A 37 3.66 5.91 -10.40
CA ILE A 37 4.44 5.38 -11.51
C ILE A 37 5.90 5.56 -11.12
N VAL A 38 6.67 4.48 -11.11
CA VAL A 38 8.10 4.52 -10.81
C VAL A 38 8.85 4.43 -12.13
N SER A 39 9.69 5.41 -12.42
CA SER A 39 10.52 5.45 -13.61
C SER A 39 12.01 5.38 -13.24
N TYR A 40 12.88 5.34 -14.25
CA TYR A 40 14.32 5.39 -14.02
C TYR A 40 14.74 6.67 -13.28
N ASP A 41 14.07 7.80 -13.52
CA ASP A 41 14.39 9.08 -12.89
C ASP A 41 14.00 9.13 -11.40
N ASP A 42 13.18 8.16 -10.94
CA ASP A 42 12.81 8.03 -9.53
C ASP A 42 13.82 7.20 -8.72
N ILE A 43 14.83 6.63 -9.40
CA ILE A 43 15.88 5.81 -8.78
C ILE A 43 17.00 6.70 -8.23
N ALA A 44 17.55 6.31 -7.08
CA ALA A 44 18.69 6.98 -6.45
C ALA A 44 19.86 7.10 -7.46
N PRO A 45 20.56 8.25 -7.48
CA PRO A 45 20.47 9.35 -6.52
C PRO A 45 19.38 10.39 -6.81
N ALA A 46 18.59 10.24 -7.88
CA ALA A 46 17.62 11.23 -8.33
C ALA A 46 16.27 11.15 -7.60
N GLY A 47 15.92 10.00 -7.02
CA GLY A 47 14.71 9.82 -6.25
C GLY A 47 14.85 8.86 -5.06
N PRO A 48 13.74 8.59 -4.34
CA PRO A 48 13.74 7.82 -3.11
C PRO A 48 13.73 6.30 -3.33
N TRP A 49 13.58 5.85 -4.57
CA TRP A 49 13.61 4.44 -4.89
C TRP A 49 15.04 3.98 -5.08
N ALA A 50 15.41 2.85 -4.47
CA ALA A 50 16.71 2.27 -4.68
C ALA A 50 16.64 0.75 -4.66
N LEU A 51 17.58 0.18 -5.39
CA LEU A 51 17.83 -1.24 -5.40
C LEU A 51 18.95 -1.52 -4.40
N GLU A 52 18.81 -2.59 -3.64
CA GLU A 52 19.78 -2.92 -2.62
C GLU A 52 21.11 -3.34 -3.28
N HIS A 53 22.09 -2.43 -3.21
CA HIS A 53 23.30 -2.44 -4.04
C HIS A 53 24.22 -3.66 -3.84
N THR A 54 24.02 -4.43 -2.77
CA THR A 54 24.90 -5.55 -2.37
C THR A 54 24.22 -6.92 -2.37
N SER A 55 22.89 -6.97 -2.52
CA SER A 55 22.10 -8.21 -2.41
C SER A 55 21.32 -8.52 -3.69
N ASN A 56 21.18 -7.55 -4.59
CA ASN A 56 20.50 -7.73 -5.86
C ASN A 56 21.44 -8.43 -6.85
N THR A 57 21.03 -9.63 -7.25
CA THR A 57 21.80 -10.56 -8.09
C THR A 57 21.03 -10.98 -9.33
N GLY A 58 19.76 -10.56 -9.46
CA GLY A 58 18.95 -10.69 -10.66
C GLY A 58 19.27 -9.60 -11.69
N THR A 59 18.41 -9.51 -12.70
CA THR A 59 18.45 -8.40 -13.67
C THR A 59 17.15 -7.62 -13.63
N TYR A 60 17.24 -6.30 -13.81
CA TYR A 60 16.09 -5.41 -13.85
C TYR A 60 16.28 -4.29 -14.88
N ALA A 61 15.16 -3.71 -15.33
CA ALA A 61 15.14 -2.48 -16.11
C ALA A 61 13.77 -1.81 -15.99
N PHE A 62 13.72 -0.48 -16.08
CA PHE A 62 12.46 0.23 -16.29
C PHE A 62 12.14 0.27 -17.79
N VAL A 63 10.97 -0.23 -18.16
CA VAL A 63 10.54 -0.37 -19.55
C VAL A 63 9.08 0.06 -19.73
N ASN A 64 8.63 0.18 -20.97
CA ASN A 64 7.20 0.11 -21.24
C ASN A 64 6.76 -1.35 -21.08
N GLY A 65 5.96 -1.64 -20.05
CA GLY A 65 5.44 -2.99 -19.81
C GLY A 65 4.43 -3.44 -20.88
N PRO A 66 3.96 -4.70 -20.80
CA PRO A 66 2.93 -5.23 -21.70
C PRO A 66 1.64 -4.40 -21.64
N ALA A 67 1.13 -3.96 -22.78
CA ALA A 67 -0.09 -3.15 -22.83
C ALA A 67 -1.37 -3.99 -22.66
N PRO A 68 -2.44 -3.46 -22.02
CA PRO A 68 -2.47 -2.18 -21.30
C PRO A 68 -1.79 -2.30 -19.94
N THR A 69 -0.79 -1.45 -19.69
CA THR A 69 -0.07 -1.42 -18.42
C THR A 69 -0.88 -0.70 -17.34
N PRO A 70 -1.03 -1.26 -16.12
CA PRO A 70 -1.84 -0.66 -15.06
C PRO A 70 -1.42 0.75 -14.65
N GLY A 71 -0.11 1.04 -14.65
CA GLY A 71 0.44 2.36 -14.32
C GLY A 71 0.75 3.23 -15.54
N GLY A 72 0.66 2.69 -16.76
CA GLY A 72 1.16 3.36 -17.96
C GLY A 72 2.62 3.00 -18.27
N THR A 73 3.47 3.98 -18.59
CA THR A 73 4.88 3.74 -18.96
C THR A 73 5.77 3.68 -17.72
N GLY A 74 6.76 2.79 -17.66
CA GLY A 74 7.70 2.69 -16.52
C GLY A 74 7.55 1.44 -15.65
N SER A 75 7.12 0.31 -16.21
CA SER A 75 7.08 -0.93 -15.43
C SER A 75 8.50 -1.43 -15.12
N LEU A 76 8.73 -1.89 -13.89
CA LEU A 76 9.96 -2.58 -13.51
C LEU A 76 9.96 -3.99 -14.11
N ALA A 77 10.68 -4.19 -15.21
CA ALA A 77 10.99 -5.53 -15.71
C ALA A 77 12.03 -6.19 -14.81
N MET A 78 11.83 -7.46 -14.48
CA MET A 78 12.78 -8.28 -13.74
C MET A 78 12.94 -9.65 -14.37
N THR A 79 14.16 -10.20 -14.31
CA THR A 79 14.44 -11.61 -14.56
C THR A 79 15.35 -12.14 -13.46
N ILE A 80 14.80 -13.08 -12.69
CA ILE A 80 15.36 -13.65 -11.47
C ILE A 80 15.46 -15.16 -11.67
N ALA A 81 16.68 -15.68 -11.72
CA ALA A 81 16.95 -17.11 -11.70
C ALA A 81 16.94 -17.65 -10.25
N GLU A 82 16.91 -18.98 -10.11
CA GLU A 82 17.03 -19.61 -8.80
C GLU A 82 18.35 -19.23 -8.12
N GLY A 83 18.29 -18.92 -6.82
CA GLY A 83 19.45 -18.41 -6.08
C GLY A 83 19.71 -16.91 -6.26
N GLN A 84 19.04 -16.23 -7.20
CA GLN A 84 19.13 -14.78 -7.37
C GLN A 84 18.00 -14.05 -6.62
N HIS A 85 18.22 -12.79 -6.32
CA HIS A 85 17.27 -11.94 -5.60
C HIS A 85 17.25 -10.54 -6.22
N GLU A 86 16.10 -9.89 -6.16
CA GLU A 86 15.96 -8.47 -6.49
C GLU A 86 14.94 -7.80 -5.57
N TRP A 87 15.31 -6.66 -5.01
CA TRP A 87 14.41 -5.85 -4.18
C TRP A 87 14.52 -4.38 -4.52
N LEU A 88 13.38 -3.82 -4.96
CA LEU A 88 13.19 -2.38 -5.13
C LEU A 88 12.52 -1.80 -3.89
N ASN A 89 13.20 -0.86 -3.24
CA ASN A 89 12.77 -0.23 -2.01
C ASN A 89 12.48 1.25 -2.20
N ASN A 90 11.36 1.71 -1.68
CA ASN A 90 11.07 3.12 -1.49
C ASN A 90 11.49 3.56 -0.08
N TYR A 91 12.51 4.40 0.00
CA TYR A 91 13.06 4.89 1.27
C TYR A 91 12.37 6.15 1.81
N SER A 92 11.36 6.70 1.12
CA SER A 92 10.61 7.89 1.58
C SER A 92 9.84 7.70 2.89
N TYR A 93 9.66 6.45 3.34
CA TYR A 93 8.85 6.12 4.51
C TYR A 93 9.66 5.86 5.77
N GLY A 94 10.98 5.69 5.64
CA GLY A 94 11.87 5.31 6.73
C GLY A 94 12.83 6.41 7.16
N ILE A 95 13.86 6.00 7.90
CA ILE A 95 14.88 6.88 8.49
C ILE A 95 15.77 7.56 7.44
N CYS A 96 15.80 7.02 6.22
CA CYS A 96 16.56 7.52 5.07
C CYS A 96 15.75 8.46 4.15
N ALA A 97 14.52 8.81 4.52
CA ALA A 97 13.63 9.63 3.67
C ALA A 97 14.21 11.00 3.30
N THR A 98 15.11 11.55 4.14
CA THR A 98 15.76 12.85 3.92
C THR A 98 17.15 12.73 3.27
N GLY A 99 17.59 11.52 2.91
CA GLY A 99 18.86 11.27 2.25
C GLY A 99 19.63 10.06 2.79
N PRO A 100 20.80 9.76 2.17
CA PRO A 100 21.56 8.52 2.39
C PRO A 100 22.18 8.41 3.79
N ALA A 101 22.16 9.50 4.58
CA ALA A 101 22.67 9.50 5.95
C ALA A 101 21.77 8.71 6.93
N CYS A 102 20.52 8.43 6.55
CA CYS A 102 19.63 7.55 7.33
C CYS A 102 19.50 7.95 8.81
N ASN A 103 19.34 9.25 9.08
CA ASN A 103 19.43 9.84 10.42
C ASN A 103 18.19 10.67 10.81
N SER A 104 17.03 10.42 10.19
CA SER A 104 15.78 11.12 10.50
C SER A 104 14.71 10.20 11.11
N PRO A 105 14.79 9.87 12.43
CA PRO A 105 13.76 9.08 13.10
C PRO A 105 12.35 9.69 13.05
N ALA A 106 12.26 11.02 12.93
CA ALA A 106 11.00 11.73 12.78
C ALA A 106 10.28 11.41 11.46
N SER A 107 11.01 10.96 10.43
CA SER A 107 10.45 10.58 9.12
C SER A 107 9.89 9.16 9.08
N MET A 108 10.13 8.35 10.12
CA MET A 108 9.64 6.97 10.17
C MET A 108 8.12 6.92 10.24
N THR A 109 7.50 6.35 9.21
CA THR A 109 6.05 6.30 9.06
C THR A 109 5.46 5.13 9.86
N PRO A 110 4.47 5.36 10.76
CA PRO A 110 3.72 4.28 11.40
C PRO A 110 3.01 3.40 10.39
N ILE A 111 3.14 2.08 10.48
CA ILE A 111 2.46 1.18 9.53
C ILE A 111 0.93 1.24 9.68
N ALA A 112 0.43 1.62 10.85
CA ALA A 112 -0.99 1.82 11.10
C ALA A 112 -1.60 2.95 10.24
N ASN A 113 -0.77 3.82 9.64
CA ASN A 113 -1.21 4.89 8.75
C ASN A 113 -1.39 4.41 7.30
N PHE A 114 -1.05 3.15 6.97
CA PHE A 114 -1.25 2.64 5.63
C PHE A 114 -2.69 2.18 5.43
N ASP A 115 -3.38 2.84 4.50
CA ASP A 115 -4.74 2.53 4.05
C ASP A 115 -4.76 1.86 2.67
N ALA A 116 -3.67 1.95 1.90
CA ALA A 116 -3.45 1.20 0.67
C ALA A 116 -2.01 0.66 0.59
N LEU A 117 -1.88 -0.62 0.24
CA LEU A 117 -0.62 -1.24 -0.18
C LEU A 117 -0.95 -2.16 -1.35
N SER A 118 -0.76 -1.66 -2.56
CA SER A 118 -1.07 -2.43 -3.76
C SER A 118 0.02 -2.31 -4.80
N TYR A 119 0.13 -3.32 -5.66
CA TYR A 119 1.00 -3.31 -6.82
C TYR A 119 0.45 -4.28 -7.85
N SER A 120 0.88 -4.14 -9.10
CA SER A 120 0.49 -5.06 -10.16
C SER A 120 1.69 -5.83 -10.66
N THR A 121 1.48 -7.10 -11.00
CA THR A 121 2.50 -7.96 -11.62
C THR A 121 2.01 -8.49 -12.94
N PHE A 122 2.92 -8.65 -13.89
CA PHE A 122 2.74 -9.42 -15.11
C PHE A 122 3.81 -10.50 -15.12
N ARG A 123 3.46 -11.76 -14.88
CA ARG A 123 4.43 -12.85 -14.95
C ARG A 123 4.42 -13.45 -16.34
N THR A 124 5.56 -13.41 -17.03
CA THR A 124 5.76 -14.09 -18.31
C THR A 124 6.12 -15.55 -18.07
N SER A 125 6.99 -15.81 -17.09
CA SER A 125 7.36 -17.15 -16.66
C SER A 125 7.93 -17.13 -15.24
N GLY A 126 8.05 -18.30 -14.63
CA GLY A 126 8.69 -18.47 -13.32
C GLY A 126 7.84 -19.27 -12.34
N THR A 127 8.41 -19.56 -11.19
CA THR A 127 7.77 -20.36 -10.12
C THR A 127 7.22 -19.52 -8.98
N THR A 128 7.60 -18.24 -8.90
CA THR A 128 7.15 -17.33 -7.84
C THR A 128 6.51 -16.06 -8.42
N LEU A 129 6.03 -15.20 -7.52
CA LEU A 129 5.69 -13.81 -7.79
C LEU A 129 6.50 -12.90 -6.86
N PRO A 130 6.72 -11.63 -7.25
CA PRO A 130 7.19 -10.61 -6.35
C PRO A 130 6.29 -10.55 -5.10
N THR A 131 6.89 -10.55 -3.93
CA THR A 131 6.25 -10.19 -2.66
C THR A 131 6.30 -8.68 -2.48
N PHE A 132 5.57 -8.16 -1.49
CA PHE A 132 5.74 -6.77 -1.06
C PHE A 132 6.26 -6.74 0.36
N ASN A 133 7.44 -6.16 0.56
CA ASN A 133 8.14 -6.20 1.84
C ASN A 133 8.12 -4.83 2.48
N ILE A 134 8.03 -4.79 3.81
CA ILE A 134 8.16 -3.58 4.63
C ILE A 134 9.16 -3.85 5.73
N GLU A 135 10.21 -3.04 5.80
CA GLU A 135 11.17 -3.10 6.90
C GLU A 135 10.68 -2.24 8.05
N VAL A 136 10.40 -2.87 9.19
CA VAL A 136 9.85 -2.17 10.35
C VAL A 136 10.72 -2.31 11.59
N TYR A 137 10.69 -1.26 12.39
CA TYR A 137 11.20 -1.27 13.75
C TYR A 137 10.03 -1.11 14.73
N THR A 138 10.03 -1.95 15.76
CA THR A 138 9.00 -1.97 16.80
C THR A 138 9.49 -1.20 18.03
N THR A 139 9.02 0.04 18.19
CA THR A 139 9.39 0.84 19.36
C THR A 139 8.74 0.26 20.62
N GLY A 140 9.54 -0.04 21.65
CA GLY A 140 9.10 -0.62 22.92
C GLY A 140 9.54 -2.07 23.15
N THR A 141 9.47 -2.93 22.13
CA THR A 141 10.06 -4.28 22.13
C THR A 141 11.48 -4.31 21.57
N GLY A 142 11.88 -3.27 20.82
CA GLY A 142 13.25 -3.06 20.36
C GLY A 142 13.65 -3.89 19.14
N GLY A 143 12.70 -4.51 18.44
CA GLY A 143 12.98 -5.49 17.39
C GLY A 143 12.79 -4.96 15.96
N TYR A 144 13.79 -5.20 15.12
CA TYR A 144 13.65 -5.17 13.66
C TYR A 144 12.88 -6.41 13.17
N THR A 145 11.98 -6.25 12.20
CA THR A 145 11.42 -7.35 11.41
C THR A 145 11.07 -6.88 10.00
N SER A 146 10.95 -7.82 9.08
CA SER A 146 10.41 -7.59 7.74
C SER A 146 9.00 -8.15 7.72
N LEU A 147 8.02 -7.31 7.40
CA LEU A 147 6.66 -7.74 7.09
C LEU A 147 6.60 -8.06 5.60
N VAL A 148 6.14 -9.24 5.23
CA VAL A 148 6.19 -9.74 3.86
C VAL A 148 4.79 -10.16 3.42
N PHE A 149 4.22 -9.41 2.47
CA PHE A 149 2.99 -9.80 1.81
C PHE A 149 3.30 -10.74 0.65
N VAL A 150 2.75 -11.94 0.71
CA VAL A 150 2.88 -12.96 -0.32
C VAL A 150 1.55 -13.09 -1.07
N PRO A 151 1.50 -12.78 -2.37
CA PRO A 151 0.35 -13.08 -3.23
C PRO A 151 -0.09 -14.54 -3.15
N ASN A 152 -1.38 -14.80 -3.26
CA ASN A 152 -1.91 -16.15 -3.32
C ASN A 152 -1.51 -16.80 -4.67
N PRO A 153 -0.66 -17.85 -4.66
CA PRO A 153 -0.17 -18.48 -5.89
C PRO A 153 -1.28 -19.14 -6.73
N LEU A 154 -2.43 -19.47 -6.12
CA LEU A 154 -3.57 -20.07 -6.82
C LEU A 154 -4.32 -19.08 -7.72
N LEU A 155 -4.12 -17.78 -7.51
CA LEU A 155 -4.77 -16.74 -8.30
C LEU A 155 -3.95 -16.36 -9.54
N VAL A 156 -2.72 -16.85 -9.68
CA VAL A 156 -1.77 -16.38 -10.69
C VAL A 156 -2.12 -16.89 -12.07
N VAL A 157 -2.11 -15.97 -13.04
CA VAL A 157 -2.31 -16.24 -14.46
C VAL A 157 -1.17 -15.61 -15.23
N ASP A 158 -0.35 -16.45 -15.87
CA ASP A 158 0.77 -15.99 -16.68
C ASP A 158 0.27 -15.20 -17.91
N GLY A 159 1.03 -14.17 -18.28
CA GLY A 159 0.71 -13.32 -19.43
C GLY A 159 -0.44 -12.34 -19.19
N VAL A 160 -0.90 -12.17 -17.94
CA VAL A 160 -1.99 -11.27 -17.57
C VAL A 160 -1.54 -10.34 -16.43
N TRP A 161 -1.90 -9.06 -16.52
CA TRP A 161 -1.71 -8.13 -15.41
C TRP A 161 -2.64 -8.47 -14.26
N GLN A 162 -2.08 -8.56 -13.07
CA GLN A 162 -2.82 -8.84 -11.84
C GLN A 162 -2.42 -7.86 -10.76
N THR A 163 -3.42 -7.20 -10.18
CA THR A 163 -3.24 -6.31 -9.04
C THR A 163 -3.39 -7.11 -7.75
N TRP A 164 -2.43 -6.90 -6.85
CA TRP A 164 -2.41 -7.44 -5.51
C TRP A 164 -2.62 -6.30 -4.51
N ASP A 165 -3.64 -6.43 -3.67
CA ASP A 165 -3.90 -5.53 -2.56
C ASP A 165 -3.63 -6.27 -1.24
N GLY A 166 -2.65 -5.77 -0.48
CA GLY A 166 -2.23 -6.33 0.79
C GLY A 166 -3.13 -5.93 1.97
N ILE A 167 -4.04 -4.98 1.80
CA ILE A 167 -4.84 -4.40 2.88
C ILE A 167 -6.32 -4.81 2.76
N THR A 168 -6.93 -4.58 1.60
CA THR A 168 -8.40 -4.61 1.48
C THR A 168 -8.95 -5.90 0.91
N LEU A 169 -8.15 -6.64 0.13
CA LEU A 169 -8.60 -7.86 -0.55
C LEU A 169 -7.87 -9.10 0.00
N PRO A 170 -8.54 -10.26 0.05
CA PRO A 170 -7.91 -11.53 0.47
C PRO A 170 -7.08 -12.16 -0.67
N GLN A 171 -6.20 -11.37 -1.30
CA GLN A 171 -5.39 -11.80 -2.46
C GLN A 171 -4.02 -12.37 -2.05
N GLY A 172 -3.76 -12.51 -0.76
CA GLY A 172 -2.49 -13.00 -0.23
C GLY A 172 -2.48 -13.04 1.29
N SER A 173 -1.29 -13.09 1.86
CA SER A 173 -1.11 -13.16 3.32
C SER A 173 0.17 -12.45 3.75
N TRP A 174 0.13 -11.84 4.93
CA TRP A 174 1.29 -11.23 5.55
C TRP A 174 2.01 -12.21 6.45
N TYR A 175 3.33 -12.20 6.37
CA TYR A 175 4.24 -12.95 7.20
C TYR A 175 5.22 -12.01 7.89
N SER A 176 5.89 -12.50 8.94
CA SER A 176 6.93 -11.75 9.64
C SER A 176 8.23 -12.56 9.68
N SER A 177 9.36 -11.90 9.42
CA SER A 177 10.67 -12.54 9.47
C SER A 177 11.16 -12.80 10.89
N ARG A 178 10.57 -12.15 11.91
CA ARG A 178 10.92 -12.36 13.32
C ARG A 178 9.72 -12.26 14.26
N ASN A 179 9.76 -13.09 15.31
CA ASN A 179 8.82 -13.00 16.43
C ASN A 179 9.21 -11.86 17.38
N VAL A 180 8.99 -10.62 16.95
CA VAL A 180 9.19 -9.40 17.75
C VAL A 180 7.88 -8.64 18.00
N GLY A 181 6.77 -9.21 17.53
CA GLY A 181 5.42 -8.69 17.71
C GLY A 181 4.67 -9.40 18.83
N SER A 182 3.37 -9.20 18.88
CA SER A 182 2.45 -9.93 19.76
C SER A 182 1.36 -10.64 18.95
N GLY A 183 0.47 -11.40 19.59
CA GLY A 183 -0.68 -11.99 18.93
C GLY A 183 -0.32 -13.05 17.88
N VAL A 184 -0.83 -12.91 16.65
CA VAL A 184 -0.74 -13.93 15.60
C VAL A 184 0.68 -14.24 15.13
N PHE A 185 1.64 -13.32 15.35
CA PHE A 185 3.05 -13.51 15.01
C PHE A 185 3.90 -14.05 16.16
N ASN A 186 3.27 -14.56 17.23
CA ASN A 186 3.97 -15.33 18.25
C ASN A 186 4.27 -16.76 17.78
N CYS A 187 5.09 -16.89 16.73
CA CYS A 187 5.49 -18.16 16.14
C CYS A 187 6.84 -18.06 15.42
N ALA A 188 7.29 -19.14 14.79
CA ALA A 188 8.55 -19.13 14.06
C ALA A 188 8.52 -18.16 12.87
N SER A 189 9.71 -17.75 12.44
CA SER A 189 9.89 -16.90 11.26
C SER A 189 9.14 -17.48 10.06
N PHE A 190 8.31 -16.66 9.40
CA PHE A 190 7.52 -17.03 8.23
C PHE A 190 6.56 -18.23 8.42
N SER A 191 6.26 -18.67 9.65
CA SER A 191 5.38 -19.83 9.87
C SER A 191 3.90 -19.49 10.08
N CYS A 192 3.58 -18.23 10.42
CA CYS A 192 2.20 -17.77 10.55
C CYS A 192 1.88 -16.71 9.53
N SER A 193 0.65 -16.78 9.00
CA SER A 193 0.05 -15.77 8.15
C SER A 193 -0.95 -14.91 8.90
N ALA A 194 -1.13 -13.69 8.42
CA ALA A 194 -2.09 -12.73 8.96
C ALA A 194 -2.73 -11.88 7.86
N THR A 195 -3.91 -11.35 8.15
CA THR A 195 -4.48 -10.18 7.44
C THR A 195 -3.78 -8.89 7.86
N TRP A 196 -3.91 -7.81 7.09
CA TRP A 196 -3.32 -6.52 7.47
C TRP A 196 -3.84 -5.98 8.81
N SER A 197 -5.13 -6.14 9.10
CA SER A 197 -5.70 -5.73 10.39
C SER A 197 -5.07 -6.49 11.57
N GLN A 198 -4.76 -7.77 11.38
CA GLN A 198 -4.02 -8.55 12.38
C GLN A 198 -2.56 -8.11 12.49
N VAL A 199 -1.90 -7.75 11.36
CA VAL A 199 -0.55 -7.17 11.37
C VAL A 199 -0.49 -5.90 12.22
N THR A 200 -1.36 -4.93 11.96
CA THR A 200 -1.35 -3.66 12.70
C THR A 200 -1.72 -3.85 14.18
N SER A 201 -2.58 -4.82 14.49
CA SER A 201 -2.89 -5.19 15.88
C SER A 201 -1.73 -5.88 16.60
N SER A 202 -0.98 -6.73 15.90
CA SER A 202 0.20 -7.42 16.43
C SER A 202 1.43 -6.52 16.60
N TYR A 203 1.49 -5.45 15.80
CA TYR A 203 2.58 -4.48 15.72
C TYR A 203 2.09 -3.02 15.88
N PRO A 204 1.40 -2.67 16.99
CA PRO A 204 0.69 -1.39 17.12
C PRO A 204 1.62 -0.16 17.11
N ASN A 205 2.89 -0.34 17.49
CA ASN A 205 3.91 0.72 17.51
C ASN A 205 4.98 0.55 16.43
N ALA A 206 4.74 -0.29 15.41
CA ALA A 206 5.71 -0.47 14.33
C ALA A 206 5.72 0.75 13.41
N LYS A 207 6.94 1.14 13.04
CA LYS A 207 7.20 2.16 12.04
C LYS A 207 8.15 1.61 10.99
N VAL A 208 8.01 2.07 9.75
CA VAL A 208 8.99 1.77 8.70
C VAL A 208 10.34 2.32 9.12
N ILE A 209 11.36 1.47 9.16
CA ILE A 209 12.72 1.87 9.53
C ILE A 209 13.55 2.24 8.31
N TYR A 210 13.48 1.48 7.24
CA TYR A 210 14.26 1.71 6.03
C TYR A 210 13.35 1.97 4.84
N GLY A 211 12.82 0.93 4.22
CA GLY A 211 11.95 1.09 3.07
C GLY A 211 10.90 0.00 2.96
N LEU A 212 10.20 0.07 1.85
CA LEU A 212 9.20 -0.90 1.44
C LEU A 212 9.10 -0.99 -0.07
N GLY A 213 8.71 -2.15 -0.58
CA GLY A 213 8.50 -2.33 -2.01
C GLY A 213 8.57 -3.79 -2.48
N PRO A 214 8.47 -4.02 -3.80
CA PRO A 214 8.42 -5.35 -4.37
C PRO A 214 9.77 -6.08 -4.28
N ASN A 215 9.74 -7.34 -3.87
CA ASN A 215 10.91 -8.20 -3.69
C ASN A 215 10.67 -9.56 -4.37
N VAL A 216 11.67 -10.08 -5.07
CA VAL A 216 11.73 -11.49 -5.44
C VAL A 216 12.89 -12.14 -4.70
N GLY A 217 12.58 -13.06 -3.78
CA GLY A 217 13.55 -13.84 -3.03
C GLY A 217 14.22 -14.95 -3.85
N SER A 218 15.27 -15.53 -3.30
CA SER A 218 16.12 -16.55 -3.97
C SER A 218 15.52 -17.96 -4.08
N GLY A 219 14.36 -18.20 -3.46
CA GLY A 219 13.71 -19.51 -3.44
C GLY A 219 12.91 -19.86 -4.69
N GLY A 220 12.94 -19.03 -5.75
CA GLY A 220 12.18 -19.27 -6.96
C GLY A 220 12.71 -18.50 -8.16
N THR A 221 11.98 -18.61 -9.28
CA THR A 221 12.28 -17.88 -10.51
C THR A 221 11.15 -16.92 -10.86
N PHE A 222 11.49 -15.80 -11.48
CA PHE A 222 10.51 -14.83 -11.99
C PHE A 222 11.05 -14.17 -13.25
N SER A 223 10.24 -14.10 -14.29
CA SER A 223 10.47 -13.21 -15.43
C SER A 223 9.17 -12.48 -15.73
N GLY A 224 9.21 -11.15 -15.74
CA GLY A 224 8.00 -10.36 -15.86
C GLY A 224 8.18 -8.90 -15.47
N ASN A 225 7.07 -8.24 -15.16
CA ASN A 225 7.03 -6.83 -14.83
C ASN A 225 6.27 -6.59 -13.51
N VAL A 226 6.67 -5.53 -12.80
CA VAL A 226 5.93 -4.93 -11.68
C VAL A 226 5.57 -3.49 -12.04
N ASP A 227 4.36 -3.08 -11.70
CA ASP A 227 3.84 -1.74 -12.00
C ASP A 227 2.84 -1.27 -10.94
N ALA A 228 2.45 0.00 -10.99
CA ALA A 228 1.37 0.59 -10.20
C ALA A 228 1.52 0.38 -8.69
N SER A 229 2.76 0.44 -8.18
CA SER A 229 3.03 0.38 -6.75
C SER A 229 2.38 1.59 -6.06
N SER A 230 1.45 1.34 -5.16
CA SER A 230 0.81 2.35 -4.33
C SER A 230 1.20 2.16 -2.87
N ALA A 231 1.55 3.28 -2.24
CA ALA A 231 1.60 3.48 -0.81
C ALA A 231 1.06 4.91 -0.57
N PRO A 232 0.36 5.18 0.54
CA PRO A 232 -0.31 6.46 0.71
C PRO A 232 0.67 7.62 0.66
N ARG A 233 0.30 8.65 -0.10
CA ARG A 233 0.90 9.98 0.05
C ARG A 233 0.46 10.52 1.40
N HIS A 234 1.41 10.70 2.31
CA HIS A 234 1.23 11.67 3.38
C HIS A 234 0.83 13.00 2.74
N ALA A 235 -0.30 13.57 3.18
CA ALA A 235 -0.58 14.98 2.96
C ALA A 235 0.66 15.79 3.36
N PRO A 236 1.00 16.85 2.61
CA PRO A 236 2.30 17.51 2.70
C PRO A 236 2.56 17.93 4.15
N LEU A 237 3.81 17.77 4.58
CA LEU A 237 4.37 18.59 5.63
C LEU A 237 4.15 20.04 5.17
N THR A 238 3.09 20.68 5.67
CA THR A 238 2.89 22.12 5.50
C THR A 238 4.02 22.85 6.24
N PRO A 239 4.48 23.99 5.69
CA PRO A 239 5.72 24.67 6.07
C PRO A 239 5.82 25.04 7.55
#